data_AF-A0A453BCS0-F1
#
_entry.id   AF-A0A453BCS0-F1
#
_cell.length_a   1.000
_cell.length_b   1.000
_cell.length_c   1.000
_cell.angle_alpha   90.00
_cell.angle_beta   90.00
_cell.angle_gamma   90.00
#
_symmetry.space_group_name_H-M   'P 1'
#
loop_
_entity.id
_entity.type
_entity.pdbx_description
1 polymer ?
#
loop_
_entity_poly.entity_id
_entity_poly.type
_entity_poly.pdbx_seq_one_letter_code
_entity_poly.pdbx_strand_id
1 'polypeptide(L)'
;MAKAAFAHFEALLGTATAREHSLDLSQLIEPTDLADHDASFSAEEIWEAVKRLPARKAPGPDGFTAEFLRACWTTIRQDFLDVFQQLYDLRGRGFY
;
A
#
# COMPACT_ATOMS: atom_id res chain seq x y z
N MET A 1 -12.88 -23.20 9.95
CA MET A 1 -11.59 -22.49 9.78
C MET A 1 -11.36 -21.41 10.84
N ALA A 2 -12.30 -20.50 11.12
CA ALA A 2 -12.13 -19.43 12.11
C ALA A 2 -11.64 -19.89 13.50
N LYS A 3 -12.17 -21.00 14.02
CA LYS A 3 -11.78 -21.55 15.34
C LYS A 3 -10.32 -22.03 15.38
N ALA A 4 -9.81 -22.60 14.28
CA ALA A 4 -8.43 -23.05 14.18
C ALA A 4 -7.46 -21.88 14.05
N ALA A 5 -7.83 -20.85 13.26
CA ALA A 5 -7.06 -19.62 13.15
C ALA A 5 -6.97 -18.88 14.50
N PHE A 6 -8.10 -18.77 15.21
CA PHE A 6 -8.13 -18.16 16.53
C PHE A 6 -7.20 -18.88 17.52
N ALA A 7 -7.32 -20.20 17.65
CA ALA A 7 -6.46 -20.98 18.56
C ALA A 7 -4.97 -20.89 18.20
N HIS A 8 -4.64 -20.86 16.90
CA HIS A 8 -3.26 -20.70 16.45
C HIS A 8 -2.67 -19.35 16.86
N PHE A 9 -3.39 -18.25 16.62
CA PHE A 9 -2.90 -16.91 16.94
C PHE A 9 -2.96 -16.61 18.44
N GLU A 10 -3.92 -17.18 19.18
CA GLU A 10 -3.93 -17.10 20.65
C GLU A 10 -2.67 -17.74 21.23
N ALA A 11 -2.30 -18.93 20.76
CA ALA A 11 -1.07 -19.60 21.20
C ALA A 11 0.20 -18.84 20.79
N LEU A 12 0.20 -18.20 19.62
CA LEU A 12 1.36 -17.47 19.09
C LEU A 12 1.57 -16.11 19.76
N LEU A 13 0.51 -15.31 19.86
CA LEU A 13 0.55 -13.95 20.42
C LEU A 13 0.52 -13.98 21.94
N GLY A 14 0.01 -15.06 22.52
CA GLY A 14 -0.20 -15.22 23.95
C GLY A 14 -1.31 -14.32 24.49
N THR A 15 -1.43 -14.31 25.81
CA THR A 15 -2.34 -13.43 26.55
C THR A 15 -1.57 -12.24 27.10
N ALA A 16 -2.13 -11.03 27.01
CA ALA A 16 -1.55 -9.86 27.65
C ALA A 16 -1.40 -10.09 29.16
N THR A 17 -0.17 -10.05 29.66
CA THR A 17 0.12 -10.07 31.09
C THR A 17 -0.18 -8.71 31.71
N ALA A 18 -0.53 -8.69 33.00
CA ALA A 18 -0.70 -7.44 33.73
C ALA A 18 0.61 -6.65 33.70
N ARG A 19 0.57 -5.45 33.11
CA ARG A 19 1.72 -4.55 33.07
C ARG A 19 1.61 -3.57 34.23
N GLU A 20 2.68 -3.40 34.99
CA GLU A 20 2.76 -2.38 36.05
C GLU A 20 2.75 -0.95 35.47
N HIS A 21 3.20 -0.81 34.22
CA HIS A 21 3.28 0.46 33.51
C HIS A 21 2.74 0.34 32.09
N SER A 22 2.00 1.36 31.66
CA SER A 22 1.55 1.52 30.27
C SER A 22 2.33 2.65 29.60
N LEU A 23 2.61 2.48 28.32
CA LEU A 23 3.12 3.57 27.49
C LEU A 23 1.93 4.47 27.12
N ASP A 24 2.10 5.78 27.34
CA ASP A 24 1.18 6.76 26.79
C ASP A 24 1.55 7.02 25.33
N LEU A 25 0.83 6.37 24.41
CA LEU A 25 1.06 6.52 22.98
C LEU A 25 0.49 7.83 22.42
N SER A 26 -0.32 8.57 23.18
CA SER A 26 -0.88 9.86 22.72
C SER A 26 0.21 10.92 22.52
N GLN A 27 1.35 10.77 23.20
CA GLN A 27 2.53 11.61 23.04
C GLN A 27 3.43 11.16 21.88
N LEU A 28 3.17 10.00 21.27
CA LEU A 28 4.02 9.40 20.25
C LEU A 28 3.32 9.29 18.89
N ILE A 29 1.99 9.20 18.88
CA ILE A 29 1.18 9.04 17.69
C ILE A 29 0.15 10.16 17.67
N GLU A 30 0.23 11.04 16.69
CA GLU A 30 -0.83 12.00 16.44
C GLU A 30 -2.04 11.30 15.81
N PRO A 31 -3.24 11.41 16.41
CA PRO A 31 -4.46 10.92 15.80
C PRO A 31 -4.65 11.59 14.44
N THR A 32 -4.64 10.80 13.37
CA THR A 32 -4.80 11.26 12.00
C THR A 32 -5.97 10.53 11.38
N ASP A 33 -6.79 11.23 10.60
CA ASP A 33 -7.82 10.59 9.79
C ASP A 33 -7.16 9.73 8.71
N LEU A 34 -7.49 8.44 8.70
CA LEU A 34 -6.95 7.47 7.75
C LEU A 34 -7.92 7.15 6.62
N ALA A 35 -9.09 7.81 6.56
CA ALA A 35 -10.10 7.58 5.53
C ALA A 35 -9.53 7.71 4.10
N ASP A 36 -8.56 8.62 3.91
CA ASP A 36 -7.91 8.85 2.62
C ASP A 36 -7.06 7.65 2.16
N HIS A 37 -6.57 6.80 3.07
CA HIS A 37 -5.83 5.59 2.69
C HIS A 37 -6.73 4.53 2.04
N ASP A 38 -8.03 4.57 2.35
CA ASP A 38 -9.01 3.70 1.75
C ASP A 38 -9.60 4.24 0.45
N ALA A 39 -9.21 5.44 0.01
CA ALA A 39 -9.66 6.02 -1.26
C ALA A 39 -8.95 5.39 -2.49
N SER A 40 -9.49 5.68 -3.68
CA SER A 40 -8.85 5.37 -4.95
C SER A 40 -7.66 6.29 -5.21
N PHE A 41 -6.66 5.78 -5.93
CA PHE A 41 -5.45 6.53 -6.27
C PHE A 41 -5.75 7.71 -7.20
N SER A 42 -5.21 8.88 -6.88
CA SER A 42 -5.32 10.05 -7.76
C SER A 42 -4.28 10.03 -8.88
N ALA A 43 -4.54 10.76 -9.97
CA ALA A 43 -3.58 10.86 -11.07
C ALA A 43 -2.28 11.55 -10.65
N GLU A 44 -2.39 12.53 -9.77
CA GLU A 44 -1.28 13.27 -9.18
C GLU A 44 -0.44 12.35 -8.30
N GLU A 45 -1.07 11.53 -7.46
CA GLU A 45 -0.37 10.56 -6.60
C GLU A 45 0.44 9.55 -7.43
N ILE A 46 -0.19 8.96 -8.44
CA ILE A 46 0.47 8.00 -9.34
C ILE A 46 1.64 8.69 -10.04
N TRP A 47 1.45 9.93 -10.51
CA TRP A 47 2.52 10.67 -11.17
C TRP A 47 3.67 11.03 -10.22
N GLU A 48 3.38 11.45 -8.99
CA GLU A 48 4.41 11.69 -7.98
C GLU A 48 5.21 10.43 -7.68
N ALA A 49 4.56 9.27 -7.62
CA ALA A 49 5.24 7.99 -7.44
C ALA A 49 6.20 7.68 -8.61
N VAL A 50 5.74 7.85 -9.86
CA VAL A 50 6.59 7.67 -11.06
C VAL A 50 7.77 8.64 -11.07
N LYS A 51 7.57 9.89 -10.65
CA LYS A 51 8.65 10.87 -10.52
C LYS A 51 9.66 10.50 -9.44
N ARG A 52 9.24 9.85 -8.35
CA ARG A 52 10.13 9.44 -7.25
C ARG A 52 10.95 8.18 -7.55
N LEU A 53 10.65 7.46 -8.63
CA LEU A 53 11.43 6.27 -9.02
C LEU A 53 12.93 6.64 -9.20
N PRO A 54 13.87 5.83 -8.71
CA PRO A 54 15.29 6.13 -8.86
C PRO A 54 15.70 6.07 -10.34
N ALA A 55 16.36 7.13 -10.81
CA ALA A 55 16.91 7.20 -12.16
C ALA A 55 18.09 6.22 -12.32
N ARG A 56 18.35 5.80 -13.57
CA ARG A 56 19.48 4.96 -13.98
C ARG A 56 19.55 3.59 -13.32
N LYS A 57 18.44 3.11 -12.74
CA LYS A 57 18.32 1.70 -12.39
C LYS A 57 18.24 0.86 -13.66
N ALA A 58 18.79 -0.34 -13.59
CA ALA A 58 18.63 -1.33 -14.63
C ALA A 58 17.13 -1.60 -14.86
N PRO A 59 16.69 -1.80 -16.12
CA PRO A 59 15.31 -2.11 -16.44
C PRO A 59 14.90 -3.46 -15.84
N GLY A 60 13.60 -3.63 -15.61
CA GLY A 60 13.04 -4.92 -15.24
C GLY A 60 13.03 -5.90 -16.43
N PRO A 61 12.42 -7.09 -16.26
CA PRO A 61 12.20 -8.05 -17.35
C PRO A 61 11.42 -7.48 -18.55
N ASP A 62 10.69 -6.39 -18.34
CA ASP A 62 9.94 -5.64 -19.37
C ASP A 62 10.83 -4.75 -20.26
N GLY A 63 12.08 -4.51 -19.86
CA GLY A 63 13.02 -3.66 -20.59
C GLY A 63 12.77 -2.15 -20.41
N PHE A 64 11.80 -1.72 -19.60
CA PHE A 64 11.48 -0.30 -19.42
C PHE A 64 12.21 0.29 -18.20
N THR A 65 12.59 1.56 -18.33
CA THR A 65 13.23 2.33 -17.25
C THR A 65 12.31 3.39 -16.67
N ALA A 66 12.67 3.93 -15.50
CA ALA A 66 11.95 5.07 -14.93
C ALA A 66 11.96 6.29 -15.86
N GLU A 67 13.04 6.50 -16.62
CA GLU A 67 13.15 7.56 -17.62
C GLU A 67 12.16 7.37 -18.76
N PHE A 68 11.97 6.14 -19.24
CA PHE A 68 10.95 5.84 -20.24
C PHE A 68 9.56 6.20 -19.74
N LEU A 69 9.19 5.76 -18.53
CA LEU A 69 7.87 6.05 -17.95
C LEU A 69 7.61 7.55 -17.83
N ARG A 70 8.63 8.33 -17.44
CA ARG A 70 8.51 9.79 -17.36
C ARG A 70 8.41 10.45 -18.72
N ALA A 71 9.23 10.01 -19.68
CA ALA A 71 9.24 10.59 -21.03
C ALA A 71 7.95 10.30 -21.79
N CYS A 72 7.36 9.12 -21.59
CA CYS A 72 6.14 8.67 -22.26
C CYS A 72 4.86 8.92 -21.45
N TRP A 73 4.94 9.64 -20.33
CA TRP A 73 3.81 9.81 -19.40
C TRP A 73 2.54 10.30 -20.08
N THR A 74 2.63 11.28 -20.98
CA THR A 74 1.47 11.81 -21.71
C THR A 74 0.74 10.76 -22.56
N THR A 75 1.44 9.70 -22.96
CA THR A 75 0.89 8.59 -23.73
C THR A 75 0.32 7.52 -22.83
N ILE A 76 1.06 7.10 -21.78
CA ILE A 76 0.71 5.93 -20.95
C ILE A 76 -0.10 6.29 -19.69
N ARG A 77 -0.31 7.58 -19.41
CA ARG A 77 -0.99 8.04 -18.19
C ARG A 77 -2.35 7.39 -18.01
N GLN A 78 -3.17 7.31 -19.07
CA GLN A 78 -4.51 6.78 -18.95
C GLN A 78 -4.49 5.28 -18.61
N ASP A 79 -3.61 4.51 -19.25
CA ASP A 79 -3.46 3.08 -18.97
C ASP A 79 -3.10 2.83 -17.50
N PHE A 80 -2.25 3.69 -16.92
CA PHE A 80 -1.92 3.63 -15.49
C PHE A 80 -3.15 3.93 -14.62
N LEU A 81 -3.91 5.00 -14.91
CA LEU A 81 -5.12 5.32 -14.14
C LEU A 81 -6.12 4.16 -14.15
N ASP A 82 -6.34 3.55 -15.32
CA ASP A 82 -7.29 2.46 -15.48
C ASP A 82 -6.85 1.21 -14.71
N VAL A 83 -5.56 0.86 -14.74
CA VAL A 83 -5.01 -0.28 -13.99
C VAL A 83 -5.10 -0.05 -12.47
N PHE A 84 -4.76 1.15 -12.00
CA PHE A 84 -4.86 1.46 -10.56
C PHE A 84 -6.32 1.50 -10.08
N GLN A 85 -7.25 1.96 -10.92
CA GLN A 85 -8.68 1.89 -10.62
C GLN A 85 -9.17 0.44 -10.57
N GLN A 86 -8.77 -0.41 -11.52
CA GLN A 86 -9.09 -1.84 -11.48
C GLN A 86 -8.53 -2.51 -10.22
N LEU A 87 -7.29 -2.20 -9.84
CA LEU A 87 -6.69 -2.70 -8.60
C LEU A 87 -7.51 -2.29 -7.37
N TYR A 88 -7.99 -1.04 -7.34
CA TYR A 88 -8.86 -0.53 -6.28
C TYR A 88 -10.19 -1.30 -6.22
N ASP A 89 -10.87 -1.46 -7.35
CA ASP A 89 -12.16 -2.15 -7.43
C ASP A 89 -12.06 -3.64 -7.07
N LEU A 90 -10.89 -4.24 -7.28
CA LEU A 90 -10.60 -5.64 -6.94
C LEU A 90 -10.25 -5.86 -5.46
N ARG A 91 -10.08 -4.80 -4.65
CA ARG A 91 -9.67 -4.88 -3.23
C ARG A 91 -10.57 -5.78 -2.37
N GLY A 92 -11.85 -5.95 -2.75
CA GLY A 92 -12.81 -6.84 -2.09
C GLY A 92 -13.04 -8.19 -2.77
N ARG A 93 -12.37 -8.46 -3.90
CA ARG A 93 -12.59 -9.65 -4.72
C ARG A 93 -11.55 -10.74 -4.61
N GLY A 94 -10.53 -10.57 -3.76
CA GLY A 94 -9.58 -11.61 -3.35
C GLY A 94 -8.87 -12.36 -4.50
N PHE A 95 -7.63 -12.74 -4.28
CA PHE A 95 -7.09 -13.91 -4.97
C PHE A 95 -7.80 -15.16 -4.38
N TYR A 96 -9.07 -15.37 -4.74
CA TYR A 96 -9.81 -16.60 -4.39
C TYR A 96 -9.42 -17.75 -5.32
#